data_AF-A0A0M3JJG1-F1
#
_entry.id   AF-A0A0M3JJG1-F1
#
_cell.length_a   1.000
_cell.length_b   1.000
_cell.length_c   1.000
_cell.angle_alpha   90.00
_cell.angle_beta   90.00
_cell.angle_gamma   90.00
#
_symmetry.space_group_name_H-M   'P 1'
#
loop_
_entity.id
_entity.type
_entity.pdbx_description
1 polymer ?
#
loop_
_entity_poly.entity_id
_entity_poly.type
_entity_poly.pdbx_seq_one_letter_code
_entity_poly.pdbx_strand_id
1 'polypeptide(L)'
;LSAQFSVAVPNEITGCTPKGSNNGSECISLKQHPGAECYGSKDSHTVDVIRQATTEACENACLSHACTAVELNLLNPASPSCKIMTGEVTASPRLGFICYTAH
;
A
#
# COMPACT_ATOMS: atom_id res chain seq x y z
N LEU A 1 16.97 2.25 -21.94
CA LEU A 1 17.46 3.14 -20.88
C LEU A 1 16.47 3.04 -19.73
N SER A 2 16.67 2.08 -18.82
CA SER A 2 15.74 1.82 -17.72
C SER A 2 15.98 2.87 -16.64
N ALA A 3 15.06 3.82 -16.48
CA ALA A 3 15.09 4.74 -15.35
C ALA A 3 14.88 3.92 -14.06
N GLN A 4 15.97 3.58 -13.38
CA GLN A 4 15.93 3.05 -12.03
C GLN A 4 15.47 4.20 -11.14
N PHE A 5 14.20 4.19 -10.75
CA PHE A 5 13.73 5.00 -9.64
C PHE A 5 14.50 4.59 -8.38
N SER A 6 15.46 5.40 -7.96
CA SER A 6 16.23 5.22 -6.72
C SER A 6 15.43 5.61 -5.46
N VAL A 7 14.10 5.62 -5.52
CA VAL A 7 13.28 5.62 -4.32
C VAL A 7 13.34 4.19 -3.81
N ALA A 8 13.90 3.97 -2.63
CA ALA A 8 13.90 2.66 -2.00
C ALA A 8 12.45 2.30 -1.64
N VAL A 9 11.75 1.71 -2.61
CA VAL A 9 10.41 1.20 -2.43
C VAL A 9 10.57 -0.25 -1.90
N PRO A 10 10.14 -0.54 -0.66
CA PRO A 10 10.35 -1.84 -0.05
C PRO A 10 9.50 -2.90 -0.75
N ASN A 11 10.04 -4.13 -0.81
CA ASN A 11 9.36 -5.27 -1.44
C ASN A 11 8.19 -5.80 -0.58
N GLU A 12 8.14 -5.43 0.69
CA GLU A 12 7.07 -5.81 1.62
C GLU A 12 6.82 -4.65 2.60
N ILE A 13 5.55 -4.45 2.96
CA ILE A 13 5.15 -3.58 4.05
C ILE A 13 4.74 -4.48 5.21
N THR A 14 5.50 -4.44 6.30
CA THR A 14 5.20 -5.22 7.51
C THR A 14 5.01 -4.28 8.68
N GLY A 15 3.96 -4.49 9.46
CA GLY A 15 3.85 -3.82 10.74
C GLY A 15 2.69 -4.33 11.58
N CYS A 16 2.75 -4.03 12.87
CA CYS A 16 1.80 -4.53 13.84
C CYS A 16 1.12 -3.36 14.54
N THR A 17 -0.21 -3.38 14.56
CA THR A 17 -0.99 -2.48 15.40
C THR A 17 -1.38 -3.17 16.71
N PRO A 18 -1.22 -2.49 17.86
CA PRO A 18 -1.75 -3.00 19.13
C PRO A 18 -3.27 -3.04 19.06
N LYS A 19 -3.87 -4.22 19.25
CA LYS A 19 -5.32 -4.37 19.33
C LYS A 19 -5.78 -3.86 20.70
N GLY A 20 -6.64 -2.85 20.74
CA GLY A 20 -7.13 -2.28 22.00
C GLY A 20 -7.77 -3.34 22.91
N SER A 21 -7.29 -3.43 24.16
CA SER A 21 -7.87 -4.17 25.30
C SER A 21 -7.73 -5.69 25.40
N ASN A 22 -7.16 -6.40 24.42
CA ASN A 22 -6.78 -7.81 24.59
C ASN A 22 -5.34 -7.99 24.14
N ASN A 23 -4.58 -8.83 24.84
CA ASN A 23 -3.14 -9.03 24.72
C ASN A 23 -2.72 -9.66 23.37
N GLY A 24 -3.03 -9.01 22.25
CA GLY A 24 -2.77 -9.45 20.88
C GLY A 24 -2.43 -8.28 19.97
N SER A 25 -1.38 -8.44 19.18
CA SER A 25 -1.00 -7.50 18.12
C SER A 25 -1.54 -8.03 16.79
N GLU A 26 -2.22 -7.18 16.01
CA GLU A 26 -2.58 -7.53 14.64
C GLU A 26 -1.46 -7.06 13.73
N CYS A 27 -0.72 -8.03 13.20
CA CYS A 27 0.36 -7.80 12.26
C CYS A 27 -0.13 -8.02 10.84
N ILE A 28 0.19 -7.07 9.96
CA ILE A 28 -0.03 -7.17 8.52
C ILE A 28 1.32 -7.31 7.82
N SER A 29 1.36 -8.13 6.78
CA SER A 29 2.44 -8.20 5.79
C SER A 29 1.82 -8.07 4.41
N LEU A 30 2.17 -7.02 3.68
CA LEU A 30 1.69 -6.77 2.33
C LEU A 30 2.83 -6.95 1.33
N LYS A 31 2.64 -7.83 0.35
CA LYS A 31 3.64 -8.06 -0.69
C LYS A 31 3.52 -7.05 -1.81
N GLN A 32 4.66 -6.62 -2.32
CA GLN A 32 4.73 -5.73 -3.47
C GLN A 32 4.43 -6.47 -4.78
N HIS A 33 3.59 -5.85 -5.61
CA HIS A 33 3.31 -6.21 -6.99
C HIS A 33 3.70 -5.02 -7.89
N PRO A 34 4.96 -4.98 -8.38
CA PRO A 34 5.44 -3.88 -9.21
C PRO A 34 4.79 -3.90 -10.59
N GLY A 35 4.45 -2.72 -11.12
CA GLY A 35 3.76 -2.62 -12.40
C GLY A 35 2.32 -3.15 -12.34
N ALA A 36 1.70 -3.06 -11.16
CA ALA A 36 0.31 -3.41 -10.93
C ALA A 36 -0.42 -2.29 -10.17
N GLU A 37 -1.68 -2.05 -10.53
CA GLU A 37 -2.62 -1.27 -9.72
C GLU A 37 -3.37 -2.19 -8.76
N CYS A 38 -3.98 -1.61 -7.73
CA CYS A 38 -4.82 -2.36 -6.81
C CYS A 38 -6.27 -2.30 -7.26
N TYR A 39 -6.83 -3.48 -7.51
CA TYR A 39 -8.24 -3.66 -7.83
C TYR A 39 -8.99 -4.21 -6.63
N GLY A 40 -9.87 -3.40 -6.06
CA GLY A 40 -10.69 -3.80 -4.94
C GLY A 40 -11.99 -4.51 -5.35
N SER A 41 -12.37 -5.54 -4.60
CA SER A 41 -13.67 -6.23 -4.72
C SER A 41 -14.81 -5.35 -4.19
N LYS A 42 -16.06 -5.85 -4.23
CA LYS A 42 -17.25 -5.11 -3.76
C LYS A 42 -17.16 -4.64 -2.31
N ASP A 43 -16.47 -5.40 -1.48
CA ASP A 43 -16.27 -5.13 -0.05
C ASP A 43 -14.99 -4.32 0.23
N SER A 44 -14.31 -3.87 -0.82
CA SER A 44 -13.14 -3.01 -0.68
C SER A 44 -13.54 -1.55 -0.50
N HIS A 45 -12.82 -0.86 0.36
CA HIS A 45 -13.02 0.57 0.59
C HIS A 45 -11.69 1.29 0.65
N THR A 46 -11.66 2.51 0.08
CA THR A 46 -10.54 3.42 0.26
C THR A 46 -10.73 4.15 1.56
N VAL A 47 -9.78 3.98 2.48
CA VAL A 47 -9.84 4.59 3.81
C VAL A 47 -9.03 5.88 3.88
N ASP A 48 -7.98 6.01 3.07
CA ASP A 48 -7.19 7.23 3.00
C ASP A 48 -6.48 7.40 1.65
N VAL A 49 -6.14 8.65 1.31
CA VAL A 49 -5.36 9.01 0.12
C VAL A 49 -4.35 10.09 0.47
N ILE A 50 -3.07 9.75 0.40
CA ILE A 50 -1.96 10.67 0.67
C ILE A 50 -1.39 11.18 -0.64
N ARG A 51 -1.36 12.50 -0.81
CA ARG A 51 -0.73 13.16 -1.96
C ARG A 51 0.71 13.53 -1.62
N GLN A 52 1.60 13.49 -2.61
CA GLN A 52 3.04 13.72 -2.42
C GLN A 52 3.64 12.79 -1.35
N ALA A 53 3.20 11.53 -1.39
CA ALA A 53 3.46 10.57 -0.34
C ALA A 53 4.85 9.98 -0.44
N THR A 54 5.55 9.86 0.69
CA THR A 54 6.69 8.96 0.82
C THR A 54 6.19 7.55 1.12
N THR A 55 6.99 6.52 0.80
CA THR A 55 6.64 5.14 1.16
C THR A 55 6.31 5.01 2.65
N GLU A 56 7.16 5.60 3.50
CA GLU A 56 7.00 5.56 4.96
C GLU A 56 5.67 6.18 5.43
N ALA A 57 5.22 7.27 4.79
CA ALA A 57 3.93 7.88 5.10
C ALA A 57 2.76 6.94 4.76
N CYS A 58 2.85 6.22 3.65
CA CYS A 58 1.84 5.25 3.23
C CYS A 58 1.81 4.02 4.15
N GLU A 59 2.97 3.55 4.57
CA GLU A 59 3.11 2.45 5.53
C GLU A 59 2.48 2.82 6.87
N ASN A 60 2.83 3.98 7.43
CA ASN A 60 2.27 4.44 8.70
C ASN A 60 0.75 4.63 8.63
N ALA A 61 0.23 5.20 7.53
CA ALA A 61 -1.21 5.33 7.35
C ALA A 61 -1.90 3.96 7.20
N CYS A 62 -1.31 3.04 6.44
CA CYS A 62 -1.82 1.68 6.33
C CYS A 62 -1.91 1.00 7.70
N LEU A 63 -0.83 1.09 8.50
CA LEU A 63 -0.81 0.54 9.84
C LEU A 63 -1.89 1.20 10.70
N SER A 64 -2.01 2.53 10.71
CA SER A 64 -3.03 3.22 11.51
C SER A 64 -4.47 2.83 11.15
N HIS A 65 -4.73 2.43 9.90
CA HIS A 65 -6.06 2.07 9.41
C HIS A 65 -6.31 0.56 9.35
N ALA A 66 -5.38 -0.28 9.84
CA ALA A 66 -5.42 -1.74 9.68
C ALA A 66 -5.71 -2.14 8.21
N CYS A 67 -4.97 -1.52 7.28
CA CYS A 67 -5.21 -1.67 5.86
C CYS A 67 -4.85 -3.07 5.35
N THR A 68 -5.51 -3.49 4.27
CA THR A 68 -5.24 -4.76 3.58
C THR A 68 -4.52 -4.56 2.25
N ALA A 69 -4.45 -3.32 1.75
CA ALA A 69 -3.72 -2.98 0.55
C ALA A 69 -3.29 -1.50 0.47
N VAL A 70 -2.19 -1.26 -0.24
CA VAL A 70 -1.67 0.09 -0.54
C VAL A 70 -1.36 0.16 -2.03
N GLU A 71 -1.91 1.16 -2.73
CA GLU A 71 -1.52 1.46 -4.11
C GLU A 71 -0.62 2.69 -4.13
N LEU A 72 0.59 2.57 -4.68
CA LEU A 72 1.45 3.70 -5.01
C LEU A 72 1.26 4.07 -6.48
N ASN A 73 0.88 5.32 -6.73
CA ASN A 73 0.87 5.90 -8.06
C ASN A 73 2.19 6.64 -8.31
N LEU A 74 2.98 6.09 -9.24
CA LEU A 74 4.28 6.59 -9.66
C LEU A 74 4.24 7.25 -11.05
N LEU A 75 3.05 7.47 -11.63
CA LEU A 75 2.89 8.15 -12.93
C LEU A 75 3.50 9.55 -12.90
N ASN A 76 3.41 10.23 -11.76
CA ASN A 76 4.12 11.48 -11.52
C ASN A 76 5.18 11.28 -10.43
N PRO A 77 6.42 10.97 -10.78
CA PRO A 77 7.46 10.70 -9.79
C PRO A 77 7.87 11.92 -8.95
N ALA A 78 7.58 13.13 -9.42
CA ALA A 78 7.81 14.35 -8.64
C ALA A 78 6.73 14.57 -7.57
N SER A 79 5.62 13.84 -7.64
CA SER A 79 4.52 13.91 -6.68
C SER A 79 3.81 12.56 -6.64
N PRO A 80 4.48 11.52 -6.13
CA PRO A 80 3.85 10.22 -5.92
C PRO A 80 2.64 10.38 -5.00
N SER A 81 1.64 9.54 -5.18
CA SER A 81 0.50 9.49 -4.27
C SER A 81 0.25 8.05 -3.88
N CYS A 82 -0.38 7.85 -2.72
CA CYS A 82 -0.78 6.53 -2.31
C CYS A 82 -2.21 6.48 -1.81
N LYS A 83 -2.81 5.33 -2.05
CA LYS A 83 -4.19 5.03 -1.71
C LYS A 83 -4.22 3.84 -0.77
N ILE A 84 -4.78 4.04 0.40
CA ILE A 84 -4.88 3.05 1.46
C ILE A 84 -6.25 2.39 1.35
N MET A 85 -6.28 1.06 1.29
CA MET A 85 -7.50 0.29 1.12
C MET A 85 -7.64 -0.80 2.18
N THR A 86 -8.90 -1.08 2.51
CA THR A 86 -9.32 -2.20 3.35
C THR A 86 -10.23 -3.13 2.55
N GLY A 87 -10.41 -4.37 3.04
CA GLY A 87 -11.23 -5.39 2.38
C GLY A 87 -10.44 -6.27 1.40
N GLU A 88 -11.14 -6.96 0.51
CA GLU A 88 -10.52 -7.84 -0.47
C GLU A 88 -10.00 -7.03 -1.66
N VAL A 89 -8.70 -7.12 -1.92
CA VAL A 89 -8.00 -6.37 -2.98
C VAL A 89 -7.06 -7.32 -3.70
N THR A 90 -6.97 -7.19 -5.02
CA THR A 90 -6.11 -7.97 -5.90
C THR A 90 -5.21 -7.06 -6.74
N ALA A 91 -4.02 -7.53 -7.09
CA ALA A 91 -3.12 -6.79 -7.97
C ALA A 91 -3.45 -7.07 -9.44
N SER A 92 -3.64 -6.01 -10.23
CA SER A 92 -3.91 -6.09 -11.67
C SER A 92 -2.81 -5.37 -12.47
N PRO A 93 -2.29 -5.95 -13.57
CA PRO A 93 -1.18 -5.34 -14.32
C PRO A 93 -1.49 -3.93 -14.82
N ARG A 94 -0.68 -2.95 -14.41
CA ARG A 94 -0.73 -1.56 -14.86
C ARG A 94 0.58 -0.82 -14.62
N LEU A 95 1.17 -0.32 -15.71
CA LEU A 95 2.42 0.45 -15.64
C LEU A 95 2.23 1.77 -14.89
N GLY A 96 3.25 2.14 -14.12
CA GLY A 96 3.26 3.37 -13.31
C GLY A 96 2.60 3.23 -11.95
N PHE A 97 2.22 2.02 -11.56
CA PHE A 97 1.65 1.71 -10.24
C PHE A 97 2.42 0.59 -9.56
N ILE A 98 2.35 0.58 -8.24
CA ILE A 98 2.78 -0.54 -7.40
C ILE A 98 1.64 -0.84 -6.45
N CYS A 99 1.17 -2.08 -6.45
CA CYS A 99 0.14 -2.53 -5.52
C CYS A 99 0.77 -3.37 -4.42
N TYR A 100 0.41 -3.10 -3.18
CA TYR A 100 0.72 -3.92 -2.02
C TYR A 100 -0.56 -4.58 -1.56
N THR A 101 -0.58 -5.90 -1.41
CA THR A 101 -1.75 -6.63 -0.91
C THR A 101 -1.35 -7.71 0.09
N ALA A 102 -2.24 -8.02 1.02
CA ALA A 102 -2.10 -9.19 1.89
C ALA A 102 -2.08 -10.49 1.03
N HIS A 103 -1.34 -11.49 1.49
CA HIS A 103 -1.18 -12.80 0.84
C HIS A 103 -1.90 -13.90 1.61
#